data_AF-Q6J4R3-F1
#
_entry.id   AF-Q6J4R3-F1
#
_cell.length_a   1.000
_cell.length_b   1.000
_cell.length_c   1.000
_cell.angle_alpha   90.00
_cell.angle_beta   90.00
_cell.angle_gamma   90.00
#
_symmetry.space_group_name_H-M   'P 1'
#
loop_
_entity.id
_entity.type
_entity.pdbx_description
1 polymer ?
#
loop_
_entity_poly.entity_id
_entity_poly.type
_entity_poly.pdbx_seq_one_letter_code
_entity_poly.pdbx_strand_id
1 'polypeptide(L)'
;GSRLWRLAYRFGGKQKLLALGSYPLISLAEAREARDTAKRLLLRGIDPALERKLQKASAEDTFRSIAEDYVDKLKKEGRADRTITKVKWLLDFAYPAFGDKCVREIDPVTILAALRSVEDRGRYESARRLRSTIGSVFRYAIATARADLDPTVALRGALVGPTVTPRAAVTDPMALGGLLRAINAFDGQPTTRAALKLMALLFPRPGELRAAGWDEFDFESSVWSIPEGRMKMRRPHRVPLSRQAVGVLTSLRRISGGGSLLFPSVRSGLRPISDNTLNAALRRMGYGKEEATAHGFRATASTLLNECGKWHPDAIERQLAHVENNDVRRAYARAEHWEERVKMM
;
A
#
# COMPACT_ATOMS: atom_id res chain seq x y z
N GLY A 1 3.34 -38.20 37.55
CA GLY A 1 3.72 -38.56 36.17
C GLY A 1 2.50 -38.99 35.39
N SER A 2 2.29 -38.47 34.18
CA SER A 2 1.16 -38.84 33.33
C SER A 2 1.40 -40.20 32.66
N ARG A 3 0.38 -41.07 32.66
CA ARG A 3 0.41 -42.37 31.96
C ARG A 3 0.05 -42.15 30.49
N LEU A 4 0.80 -42.77 29.56
CA LEU A 4 0.64 -42.60 28.12
C LEU A 4 0.59 -43.97 27.42
N TRP A 5 -0.31 -44.12 26.46
CA TRP A 5 -0.26 -45.21 25.49
C TRP A 5 0.89 -44.95 24.52
N ARG A 6 1.74 -45.95 24.29
CA ARG A 6 2.89 -45.85 23.38
C ARG A 6 3.00 -47.09 22.50
N LEU A 7 3.41 -46.88 21.25
CA LEU A 7 3.75 -47.91 20.29
C LEU A 7 5.25 -47.86 20.00
N ALA A 8 5.96 -48.95 20.30
CA ALA A 8 7.31 -49.15 19.80
C ALA A 8 7.25 -49.74 18.38
N TYR A 9 8.02 -49.19 17.45
CA TYR A 9 8.11 -49.65 16.06
C TYR A 9 9.52 -49.46 15.50
N ARG A 10 9.81 -50.06 14.35
CA ARG A 10 11.07 -49.85 13.61
C ARG A 10 10.78 -49.25 12.24
N PHE A 11 11.60 -48.28 11.84
CA PHE A 11 11.54 -47.65 10.52
C PHE A 11 12.96 -47.22 10.12
N GLY A 12 13.39 -47.55 8.89
CA GLY A 12 14.74 -47.23 8.41
C GLY A 12 15.86 -47.77 9.30
N GLY A 13 15.71 -49.02 9.80
CA GLY A 13 16.71 -49.68 10.66
C GLY A 13 16.78 -49.18 12.11
N LYS A 14 16.03 -48.13 12.50
CA LYS A 14 16.03 -47.56 13.85
C LYS A 14 14.73 -47.88 14.60
N GLN A 15 14.84 -48.14 15.90
CA GLN A 15 13.68 -48.27 16.78
C GLN A 15 13.20 -46.88 17.22
N LYS A 16 11.87 -46.67 17.17
CA LYS A 16 11.20 -45.42 17.49
C LYS A 16 9.98 -45.69 18.37
N LEU A 17 9.51 -44.64 19.06
CA LEU A 17 8.36 -44.66 19.95
C LEU A 17 7.34 -43.61 19.48
N LEU A 18 6.09 -44.03 19.29
CA LEU A 18 4.95 -43.17 18.97
C LEU A 18 4.01 -43.11 20.17
N ALA A 19 3.72 -41.92 20.69
CA ALA A 19 2.68 -41.74 21.70
C ALA A 19 1.29 -41.81 21.04
N LEU A 20 0.38 -42.63 21.55
CA LEU A 20 -0.97 -42.80 21.00
C LEU A 20 -2.02 -41.97 21.76
N GLY A 21 -1.72 -41.55 22.99
CA GLY A 21 -2.61 -40.71 23.80
C GLY A 21 -2.35 -40.83 25.29
N SER A 22 -2.96 -39.97 26.10
CA SER A 22 -2.90 -40.01 27.57
C SER A 22 -3.92 -40.98 28.14
N TYR A 23 -3.51 -41.77 29.13
CA TYR A 23 -4.41 -42.57 29.94
C TYR A 23 -4.88 -41.75 31.15
N PRO A 24 -6.17 -41.79 31.55
CA PRO A 24 -7.25 -42.61 31.00
C PRO A 24 -8.09 -41.94 29.90
N LEU A 25 -7.72 -40.72 29.46
CA LEU A 25 -8.47 -39.93 28.47
C LEU A 25 -8.69 -40.68 27.15
N ILE A 26 -7.71 -41.48 26.73
CA ILE A 26 -7.82 -42.39 25.59
C ILE A 26 -8.01 -43.81 26.13
N SER A 27 -9.09 -44.44 25.70
CA SER A 27 -9.44 -45.81 26.05
C SER A 27 -8.49 -46.83 25.41
N LEU A 28 -8.48 -48.06 25.93
CA LEU A 28 -7.71 -49.15 25.33
C LEU A 28 -8.15 -49.46 23.89
N ALA A 29 -9.45 -49.28 23.59
CA ALA A 29 -10.00 -49.50 22.26
C ALA A 29 -9.45 -48.48 21.25
N GLU A 30 -9.54 -47.19 21.57
CA GLU A 30 -9.00 -46.11 20.74
C GLU A 30 -7.48 -46.22 20.56
N ALA A 31 -6.75 -46.63 21.62
CA ALA A 31 -5.31 -46.88 21.52
C ALA A 31 -4.98 -48.04 20.56
N ARG A 32 -5.80 -49.10 20.51
CA ARG A 32 -5.62 -50.21 19.56
C ARG A 32 -5.92 -49.78 18.13
N GLU A 33 -6.93 -48.96 17.91
CA GLU A 33 -7.24 -48.42 16.59
C GLU A 33 -6.14 -47.49 16.07
N ALA A 34 -5.63 -46.59 16.91
CA ALA A 34 -4.51 -45.71 16.57
C ALA A 34 -3.23 -46.49 16.26
N ARG A 35 -2.97 -47.60 16.98
CA ARG A 35 -1.89 -48.54 16.66
C ARG A 35 -2.07 -49.15 15.27
N ASP A 36 -3.26 -49.61 14.92
CA ASP A 36 -3.50 -50.29 13.64
C ASP A 36 -3.39 -49.33 12.46
N THR A 37 -3.84 -48.08 12.64
CA THR A 37 -3.61 -47.00 11.68
C THR A 37 -2.11 -46.71 11.48
N ALA A 38 -1.33 -46.62 12.56
CA ALA A 38 0.12 -46.46 12.46
C ALA A 38 0.81 -47.65 11.77
N LYS A 39 0.35 -48.88 12.01
CA LYS A 39 0.86 -50.07 11.30
C LYS A 39 0.54 -50.05 9.81
N ARG A 40 -0.64 -49.56 9.40
CA ARG A 40 -0.99 -49.39 7.98
C ARG A 40 -0.06 -48.40 7.27
N LEU A 41 0.35 -47.32 7.94
CA LEU A 41 1.32 -46.37 7.41
C LEU A 41 2.71 -47.00 7.21
N LEU A 42 3.16 -47.80 8.19
CA LEU A 42 4.43 -48.54 8.08
C LEU A 42 4.44 -49.52 6.91
N LEU A 43 3.32 -50.20 6.64
CA LEU A 43 3.18 -51.09 5.48
C LEU A 43 3.33 -50.35 4.15
N ARG A 44 2.98 -49.06 4.10
CA ARG A 44 3.14 -48.20 2.92
C ARG A 44 4.52 -47.53 2.85
N GLY A 45 5.45 -47.88 3.74
CA GLY A 45 6.76 -47.27 3.82
C GLY A 45 6.76 -45.84 4.36
N ILE A 46 5.72 -45.43 5.08
CA ILE A 46 5.59 -44.08 5.67
C ILE A 46 5.90 -44.15 7.17
N ASP A 47 6.75 -43.25 7.68
CA ASP A 47 7.02 -43.12 9.11
C ASP A 47 5.82 -42.46 9.84
N PRO A 48 5.11 -43.17 10.74
CA PRO A 48 3.93 -42.63 11.41
C PRO A 48 4.21 -41.41 12.31
N ALA A 49 5.42 -41.28 12.86
CA ALA A 49 5.78 -40.11 13.66
C ALA A 49 6.05 -38.89 12.78
N LEU A 50 6.62 -39.09 11.59
CA LEU A 50 6.80 -38.04 10.59
C LEU A 50 5.45 -37.60 10.03
N GLU A 51 4.58 -38.54 9.66
CA GLU A 51 3.22 -38.25 9.18
C GLU A 51 2.43 -37.45 10.22
N ARG A 52 2.45 -37.85 11.49
CA ARG A 52 1.78 -37.10 12.56
C ARG A 52 2.39 -35.72 12.78
N LYS A 53 3.71 -35.57 12.62
CA LYS A 53 4.38 -34.27 12.72
C LYS A 53 4.01 -33.37 11.54
N LEU A 54 3.90 -33.93 10.33
CA LEU A 54 3.44 -33.21 9.13
C LEU A 54 1.97 -32.80 9.26
N GLN A 55 1.10 -33.67 9.76
CA GLN A 55 -0.31 -33.36 10.06
C GLN A 55 -0.49 -32.32 11.17
N LYS A 56 0.44 -32.27 12.14
CA LYS A 56 0.41 -31.27 13.21
C LYS A 56 0.98 -29.93 12.73
N ALA A 57 2.04 -29.95 11.92
CA ALA A 57 2.59 -28.77 11.26
C ALA A 57 1.59 -28.18 10.24
N SER A 58 0.83 -29.01 9.52
CA SER A 58 -0.21 -28.55 8.60
C SER A 58 -1.37 -27.84 9.31
N ALA A 59 -1.64 -28.20 10.58
CA ALA A 59 -2.61 -27.50 11.42
C ALA A 59 -2.10 -26.15 11.96
N GLU A 60 -0.78 -25.93 12.04
CA GLU A 60 -0.18 -24.67 12.50
C GLU A 60 0.12 -23.70 11.33
N ASP A 61 0.40 -24.24 10.13
CA ASP A 61 0.69 -23.48 8.89
C ASP A 61 -0.59 -23.09 8.11
N THR A 62 -1.54 -22.49 8.81
CA THR A 62 -2.73 -21.90 8.18
C THR A 62 -2.36 -20.69 7.30
N PHE A 63 -3.20 -20.37 6.31
CA PHE A 63 -2.98 -19.16 5.53
C PHE A 63 -2.93 -17.89 6.40
N ARG A 64 -3.80 -17.79 7.42
CA ARG A 64 -3.86 -16.65 8.33
C ARG A 64 -2.58 -16.50 9.13
N SER A 65 -2.07 -17.56 9.75
CA SER A 65 -0.83 -17.50 10.54
C SER A 65 0.36 -17.05 9.69
N ILE A 66 0.47 -17.58 8.46
CA ILE A 66 1.54 -17.17 7.54
C ILE A 66 1.35 -15.73 7.05
N ALA A 67 0.11 -15.28 6.84
CA ALA A 67 -0.19 -13.92 6.44
C ALA A 67 0.16 -12.89 7.54
N GLU A 68 -0.06 -13.25 8.81
CA GLU A 68 0.33 -12.44 9.97
C GLU A 68 1.86 -12.34 10.09
N ASP A 69 2.58 -13.47 9.97
CA ASP A 69 4.05 -13.50 9.91
C ASP A 69 4.58 -12.64 8.77
N TYR A 70 3.97 -12.73 7.59
CA TYR A 70 4.33 -11.92 6.42
C TYR A 70 4.13 -10.43 6.69
N VAL A 71 3.02 -10.04 7.32
CA VAL A 71 2.74 -8.66 7.70
C VAL A 71 3.77 -8.15 8.71
N ASP A 72 4.17 -8.97 9.69
CA ASP A 72 5.19 -8.60 10.65
C ASP A 72 6.58 -8.47 10.02
N LYS A 73 6.92 -9.31 9.04
CA LYS A 73 8.10 -9.11 8.20
C LYS A 73 8.08 -7.77 7.47
N LEU A 74 6.95 -7.39 6.86
CA LEU A 74 6.82 -6.10 6.18
C LEU A 74 7.01 -4.92 7.14
N LYS A 75 6.54 -5.01 8.40
CA LYS A 75 6.79 -3.99 9.42
C LYS A 75 8.28 -3.89 9.76
N LYS A 76 8.95 -5.03 9.97
CA LYS A 76 10.39 -5.09 10.25
C LYS A 76 11.24 -4.52 9.12
N GLU A 77 10.78 -4.66 7.87
CA GLU A 77 11.39 -4.03 6.68
C GLU A 77 11.14 -2.51 6.58
N GLY A 78 10.46 -1.88 7.55
CA GLY A 78 10.18 -0.45 7.54
C GLY A 78 9.18 -0.04 6.44
N ARG A 79 8.24 -0.92 6.07
CA ARG A 79 7.13 -0.54 5.18
C ARG A 79 6.20 0.42 5.92
N ALA A 80 5.77 1.49 5.24
CA ALA A 80 4.92 2.51 5.83
C ALA A 80 3.60 1.93 6.37
N ASP A 81 3.14 2.42 7.53
CA ASP A 81 1.93 1.93 8.22
C ASP A 81 0.69 1.89 7.33
N ARG A 82 0.49 2.91 6.49
CA ARG A 82 -0.63 2.95 5.54
C ARG A 82 -0.62 1.76 4.58
N THR A 83 0.57 1.30 4.19
CA THR A 83 0.74 0.12 3.33
C THR A 83 0.40 -1.15 4.10
N ILE A 84 0.88 -1.28 5.35
CA ILE A 84 0.58 -2.40 6.25
C ILE A 84 -0.92 -2.52 6.48
N THR A 85 -1.60 -1.42 6.85
CA THR A 85 -3.05 -1.38 7.03
C THR A 85 -3.79 -1.79 5.76
N LYS A 86 -3.31 -1.37 4.58
CA LYS A 86 -3.93 -1.77 3.31
C LYS A 86 -3.73 -3.25 2.99
N VAL A 87 -2.58 -3.82 3.31
CA VAL A 87 -2.30 -5.26 3.16
C VAL A 87 -3.21 -6.07 4.08
N LYS A 88 -3.31 -5.71 5.36
CA LYS A 88 -4.23 -6.35 6.31
C LYS A 88 -5.68 -6.31 5.82
N TRP A 89 -6.15 -5.12 5.44
CA TRP A 89 -7.50 -4.95 4.89
C TRP A 89 -7.77 -5.79 3.64
N LEU A 90 -6.76 -6.01 2.78
CA LEU A 90 -6.91 -6.92 1.65
C LEU A 90 -7.05 -8.37 2.15
N LEU A 91 -6.17 -8.81 3.05
CA LEU A 91 -6.18 -10.18 3.59
C LEU A 91 -7.49 -10.52 4.34
N ASP A 92 -8.15 -9.53 4.95
CA ASP A 92 -9.46 -9.69 5.60
C ASP A 92 -10.54 -10.21 4.63
N PHE A 93 -10.42 -9.96 3.32
CA PHE A 93 -11.32 -10.55 2.32
C PHE A 93 -11.04 -12.03 2.05
N ALA A 94 -9.81 -12.49 2.27
CA ALA A 94 -9.41 -13.88 2.04
C ALA A 94 -9.70 -14.78 3.25
N TYR A 95 -9.61 -14.24 4.47
CA TYR A 95 -9.76 -15.02 5.69
C TYR A 95 -11.07 -15.81 5.82
N PRO A 96 -12.25 -15.26 5.46
CA PRO A 96 -13.51 -16.01 5.55
C PRO A 96 -13.55 -17.26 4.65
N ALA A 97 -12.81 -17.27 3.54
CA ALA A 97 -12.86 -18.36 2.57
C ALA A 97 -11.86 -19.48 2.88
N PHE A 98 -10.64 -19.12 3.32
CA PHE A 98 -9.56 -20.09 3.51
C PHE A 98 -8.50 -19.66 4.54
N GLY A 99 -8.79 -18.67 5.39
CA GLY A 99 -7.83 -18.18 6.38
C GLY A 99 -7.31 -19.28 7.31
N ASP A 100 -8.20 -20.17 7.76
CA ASP A 100 -7.88 -21.21 8.74
C ASP A 100 -7.52 -22.55 8.07
N LYS A 101 -7.48 -22.60 6.72
CA LYS A 101 -7.03 -23.79 5.98
C LYS A 101 -5.51 -23.87 5.93
N CYS A 102 -4.97 -25.09 5.92
CA CYS A 102 -3.55 -25.30 5.68
C CYS A 102 -3.15 -24.71 4.32
N VAL A 103 -2.03 -23.99 4.26
CA VAL A 103 -1.57 -23.36 3.01
C VAL A 103 -1.37 -24.36 1.86
N ARG A 104 -1.02 -25.62 2.17
CA ARG A 104 -0.81 -26.70 1.20
C ARG A 104 -2.10 -27.26 0.60
N GLU A 105 -3.24 -27.03 1.26
CA GLU A 105 -4.56 -27.52 0.82
C GLU A 105 -5.34 -26.47 0.00
N ILE A 106 -4.80 -25.26 -0.14
CA ILE A 106 -5.48 -24.17 -0.83
C ILE A 106 -5.17 -24.23 -2.32
N ASP A 107 -6.20 -24.56 -3.10
CA ASP A 107 -6.12 -24.63 -4.55
C ASP A 107 -6.46 -23.30 -5.25
N PRO A 108 -6.13 -23.15 -6.56
CA PRO A 108 -6.47 -21.95 -7.32
C PRO A 108 -7.98 -21.66 -7.38
N VAL A 109 -8.83 -22.69 -7.34
CA VAL A 109 -10.29 -22.57 -7.44
C VAL A 109 -10.87 -21.88 -6.20
N THR A 110 -10.42 -22.29 -5.02
CA THR A 110 -10.77 -21.70 -3.72
C THR A 110 -10.37 -20.23 -3.68
N ILE A 111 -9.18 -19.90 -4.18
CA ILE A 111 -8.72 -18.51 -4.25
C ILE A 111 -9.57 -17.71 -5.23
N LEU A 112 -9.87 -18.25 -6.42
CA LEU A 112 -10.68 -17.57 -7.42
C LEU A 112 -12.08 -17.24 -6.89
N ALA A 113 -12.70 -18.14 -6.13
CA ALA A 113 -14.01 -17.89 -5.50
C ALA A 113 -13.96 -16.68 -4.54
N ALA A 114 -12.91 -16.59 -3.71
CA ALA A 114 -12.73 -15.44 -2.82
C ALA A 114 -12.51 -14.13 -3.59
N LEU A 115 -11.75 -14.18 -4.69
CA LEU A 115 -11.51 -13.02 -5.54
C LEU A 115 -12.79 -12.55 -6.24
N ARG A 116 -13.60 -13.48 -6.77
CA ARG A 116 -14.89 -13.18 -7.41
C ARG A 116 -15.88 -12.54 -6.45
N SER A 117 -15.96 -13.00 -5.20
CA SER A 117 -16.80 -12.37 -4.17
C SER A 117 -16.49 -10.87 -3.95
N VAL A 118 -15.25 -10.45 -4.18
CA VAL A 118 -14.86 -9.03 -4.15
C VAL A 118 -15.18 -8.33 -5.48
N GLU A 119 -14.93 -9.01 -6.59
CA GLU A 119 -15.20 -8.54 -7.95
C GLU A 119 -16.69 -8.27 -8.21
N ASP A 120 -17.57 -9.19 -7.82
CA ASP A 120 -19.03 -9.14 -8.00
C ASP A 120 -19.66 -7.92 -7.31
N ARG A 121 -18.95 -7.32 -6.34
CA ARG A 121 -19.32 -6.06 -5.68
C ARG A 121 -18.85 -4.81 -6.45
N GLY A 122 -18.41 -4.97 -7.69
CA GLY A 122 -17.84 -3.93 -8.56
C GLY A 122 -16.43 -3.46 -8.15
N ARG A 123 -15.70 -4.21 -7.30
CA ARG A 123 -14.40 -3.78 -6.75
C ARG A 123 -13.20 -4.38 -7.48
N TYR A 124 -13.17 -4.25 -8.81
CA TYR A 124 -12.17 -4.83 -9.71
C TYR A 124 -10.70 -4.60 -9.28
N GLU A 125 -10.33 -3.35 -8.98
CA GLU A 125 -8.97 -3.01 -8.49
C GLU A 125 -8.63 -3.70 -7.16
N SER A 126 -9.62 -3.84 -6.26
CA SER A 126 -9.39 -4.49 -4.97
C SER A 126 -9.22 -5.99 -5.13
N ALA A 127 -10.01 -6.64 -6.00
CA ALA A 127 -9.85 -8.05 -6.34
C ALA A 127 -8.47 -8.33 -6.94
N ARG A 128 -8.03 -7.51 -7.90
CA ARG A 128 -6.68 -7.63 -8.51
C ARG A 128 -5.56 -7.49 -7.48
N ARG A 129 -5.67 -6.50 -6.57
CA ARG A 129 -4.68 -6.30 -5.50
C ARG A 129 -4.70 -7.43 -4.49
N LEU A 130 -5.88 -7.93 -4.13
CA LEU A 130 -6.06 -9.08 -3.25
C LEU A 130 -5.31 -10.30 -3.80
N ARG A 131 -5.49 -10.64 -5.09
CA ARG A 131 -4.74 -11.73 -5.74
C ARG A 131 -3.24 -11.54 -5.60
N SER A 132 -2.75 -10.32 -5.85
CA SER A 132 -1.32 -10.00 -5.71
C SER A 132 -0.82 -10.13 -4.27
N THR A 133 -1.64 -9.75 -3.29
CA THR A 133 -1.31 -9.87 -1.87
C THR A 133 -1.29 -11.33 -1.43
N ILE A 134 -2.29 -12.13 -1.81
CA ILE A 134 -2.32 -13.58 -1.57
C ILE A 134 -1.07 -14.25 -2.14
N GLY A 135 -0.70 -13.96 -3.40
CA GLY A 135 0.50 -14.52 -4.01
C GLY A 135 1.80 -14.13 -3.30
N SER A 136 1.87 -12.92 -2.71
CA SER A 136 3.01 -12.54 -1.88
C SER A 136 3.08 -13.34 -0.56
N VAL A 137 1.93 -13.66 0.05
CA VAL A 137 1.88 -14.54 1.23
C VAL A 137 2.33 -15.96 0.85
N PHE A 138 1.86 -16.52 -0.26
CA PHE A 138 2.31 -17.85 -0.72
C PHE A 138 3.80 -17.88 -1.04
N ARG A 139 4.34 -16.86 -1.72
CA ARG A 139 5.79 -16.79 -1.97
C ARG A 139 6.60 -16.66 -0.68
N TYR A 140 6.07 -15.97 0.33
CA TYR A 140 6.69 -15.97 1.66
C TYR A 140 6.63 -17.35 2.33
N ALA A 141 5.50 -18.06 2.22
CA ALA A 141 5.35 -19.43 2.70
C ALA A 141 6.37 -20.39 2.04
N ILE A 142 6.60 -20.23 0.74
CA ILE A 142 7.61 -21.01 -0.01
C ILE A 142 9.01 -20.71 0.51
N ALA A 143 9.35 -19.43 0.68
CA ALA A 143 10.65 -19.02 1.20
C ALA A 143 10.93 -19.53 2.63
N THR A 144 9.89 -19.80 3.41
CA THR A 144 9.99 -20.38 4.76
C THR A 144 9.72 -21.90 4.81
N ALA A 145 9.68 -22.56 3.66
CA ALA A 145 9.44 -24.01 3.49
C ALA A 145 8.09 -24.53 4.03
N ARG A 146 7.09 -23.65 4.13
CA ARG A 146 5.72 -23.98 4.59
C ARG A 146 4.75 -24.30 3.44
N ALA A 147 5.07 -23.85 2.22
CA ALA A 147 4.33 -24.19 1.00
C ALA A 147 5.30 -24.57 -0.13
N ASP A 148 4.81 -25.33 -1.12
CA ASP A 148 5.64 -25.78 -2.24
C ASP A 148 5.45 -24.91 -3.50
N LEU A 149 4.26 -24.30 -3.66
CA LEU A 149 3.83 -23.63 -4.90
C LEU A 149 3.01 -22.37 -4.60
N ASP A 150 2.99 -21.42 -5.54
CA ASP A 150 2.08 -20.25 -5.53
C ASP A 150 0.88 -20.50 -6.47
N PRO A 151 -0.30 -20.85 -5.94
CA PRO A 151 -1.50 -21.13 -6.74
C PRO A 151 -2.07 -19.88 -7.44
N THR A 152 -1.65 -18.67 -7.06
CA THR A 152 -2.17 -17.42 -7.65
C THR A 152 -1.61 -17.11 -9.03
N VAL A 153 -0.55 -17.81 -9.45
CA VAL A 153 0.08 -17.65 -10.77
C VAL A 153 -0.89 -18.07 -11.88
N ALA A 154 -1.62 -19.17 -11.69
CA ALA A 154 -2.63 -19.67 -12.62
C ALA A 154 -3.82 -18.72 -12.78
N LEU A 155 -4.02 -17.78 -11.83
CA LEU A 155 -5.13 -16.83 -11.83
C LEU A 155 -4.80 -15.49 -12.49
N ARG A 156 -3.66 -15.37 -13.19
CA ARG A 156 -3.36 -14.17 -13.98
C ARG A 156 -4.35 -14.07 -15.15
N GLY A 157 -4.99 -12.91 -15.29
CA GLY A 157 -6.00 -12.69 -16.33
C GLY A 157 -7.38 -13.27 -16.01
N ALA A 158 -7.54 -13.97 -14.89
CA ALA A 158 -8.82 -14.57 -14.49
C ALA A 158 -9.84 -13.55 -13.92
N LEU A 159 -9.39 -12.33 -13.61
CA LEU A 159 -10.22 -11.23 -13.10
C LEU A 159 -10.37 -10.15 -14.18
N VAL A 160 -11.52 -9.48 -14.17
CA VAL A 160 -11.78 -8.32 -15.01
C VAL A 160 -10.76 -7.23 -14.70
N GLY A 161 -10.02 -6.83 -15.75
CA GLY A 161 -9.11 -5.70 -15.66
C GLY A 161 -9.91 -4.41 -15.46
N PRO A 162 -9.69 -3.65 -14.38
CA PRO A 162 -10.30 -2.33 -14.26
C PRO A 162 -9.76 -1.42 -15.37
N THR A 163 -10.67 -0.69 -16.03
CA THR A 163 -10.28 0.43 -16.89
C THR A 163 -9.64 1.50 -16.02
N VAL A 164 -8.35 1.76 -16.22
CA VAL A 164 -7.63 2.81 -15.49
C VAL A 164 -8.08 4.15 -16.04
N THR A 165 -8.99 4.83 -15.34
CA THR A 165 -9.30 6.23 -15.63
C THR A 165 -8.25 7.13 -14.98
N PRO A 166 -7.55 7.98 -15.75
CA PRO A 166 -6.71 9.03 -15.18
C PRO A 166 -7.54 9.90 -14.23
N ARG A 167 -6.90 10.44 -13.20
CA ARG A 167 -7.60 11.36 -12.30
C ARG A 167 -7.98 12.62 -13.08
N ALA A 168 -9.20 13.10 -12.87
CA ALA A 168 -9.70 14.32 -13.46
C ALA A 168 -8.78 15.52 -13.18
N ALA A 169 -8.49 16.27 -14.25
CA ALA A 169 -7.64 17.44 -14.28
C ALA A 169 -8.18 18.43 -15.32
N VAL A 170 -8.15 19.71 -14.99
CA VAL A 170 -8.57 20.77 -15.90
C VAL A 170 -7.36 21.17 -16.74
N THR A 171 -7.35 20.81 -18.02
CA THR A 171 -6.23 21.10 -18.94
C THR A 171 -6.56 22.19 -19.96
N ASP A 172 -7.82 22.61 -20.09
CA ASP A 172 -8.17 23.78 -20.88
C ASP A 172 -7.75 25.08 -20.15
N PRO A 173 -6.97 25.99 -20.76
CA PRO A 173 -6.52 27.22 -20.10
C PRO A 173 -7.65 28.13 -19.61
N MET A 174 -8.75 28.22 -20.34
CA MET A 174 -9.87 29.11 -19.98
C MET A 174 -10.64 28.55 -18.78
N ALA A 175 -10.92 27.25 -18.79
CA ALA A 175 -11.51 26.52 -17.68
C ALA A 175 -10.61 26.55 -16.43
N LEU A 176 -9.29 26.40 -16.61
CA LEU A 176 -8.32 26.54 -15.51
C LEU A 176 -8.40 27.95 -14.91
N GLY A 177 -8.46 28.99 -15.73
CA GLY A 177 -8.68 30.36 -15.28
C GLY A 177 -9.95 30.51 -14.44
N GLY A 178 -11.04 29.83 -14.82
CA GLY A 178 -12.27 29.73 -14.03
C GLY A 178 -12.04 29.08 -12.66
N LEU A 179 -11.35 27.94 -12.63
CA LEU A 179 -11.00 27.24 -11.39
C LEU A 179 -10.14 28.09 -10.45
N LEU A 180 -9.13 28.79 -10.97
CA LEU A 180 -8.28 29.66 -10.17
C LEU A 180 -9.05 30.85 -9.57
N ARG A 181 -9.99 31.44 -10.32
CA ARG A 181 -10.89 32.48 -9.79
C ARG A 181 -11.81 31.93 -8.71
N ALA A 182 -12.39 30.75 -8.91
CA ALA A 182 -13.22 30.09 -7.90
C ALA A 182 -12.43 29.81 -6.60
N ILE A 183 -11.18 29.34 -6.71
CA ILE A 183 -10.29 29.15 -5.55
C ILE A 183 -10.01 30.47 -4.84
N ASN A 184 -9.80 31.56 -5.59
CA ASN A 184 -9.58 32.88 -4.99
C ASN A 184 -10.81 33.39 -4.22
N ALA A 185 -12.01 33.16 -4.77
CA ALA A 185 -13.29 33.56 -4.18
C ALA A 185 -13.83 32.61 -3.10
N PHE A 186 -13.20 31.43 -2.91
CA PHE A 186 -13.68 30.42 -1.97
C PHE A 186 -13.83 30.99 -0.54
N ASP A 187 -15.02 30.89 0.02
CA ASP A 187 -15.45 31.44 1.30
C ASP A 187 -15.27 30.47 2.48
N GLY A 188 -14.77 29.26 2.21
CA GLY A 188 -14.44 28.29 3.26
C GLY A 188 -13.19 28.64 4.07
N GLN A 189 -12.66 27.65 4.78
CA GLN A 189 -11.54 27.88 5.71
C GLN A 189 -10.31 28.49 5.00
N PRO A 190 -9.73 29.59 5.51
CA PRO A 190 -8.60 30.26 4.87
C PRO A 190 -7.38 29.35 4.62
N THR A 191 -7.11 28.42 5.53
CA THR A 191 -6.05 27.41 5.38
C THR A 191 -6.31 26.46 4.21
N THR A 192 -7.57 26.06 3.99
CA THR A 192 -7.96 25.20 2.85
C THR A 192 -7.85 25.96 1.53
N ARG A 193 -8.25 27.24 1.51
CA ARG A 193 -8.06 28.13 0.36
C ARG A 193 -6.57 28.29 0.03
N ALA A 194 -5.72 28.55 1.03
CA ALA A 194 -4.28 28.65 0.85
C ALA A 194 -3.67 27.35 0.31
N ALA A 195 -4.11 26.19 0.82
CA ALA A 195 -3.67 24.89 0.32
C ALA A 195 -4.02 24.69 -1.16
N LEU A 196 -5.24 25.02 -1.58
CA LEU A 196 -5.64 24.93 -2.99
C LEU A 196 -4.81 25.86 -3.89
N LYS A 197 -4.53 27.09 -3.46
CA LYS A 197 -3.64 28.00 -4.18
C LYS A 197 -2.23 27.41 -4.32
N LEU A 198 -1.68 26.85 -3.25
CA LEU A 198 -0.34 26.24 -3.28
C LEU A 198 -0.31 24.95 -4.10
N MET A 199 -1.39 24.16 -4.15
CA MET A 199 -1.52 23.04 -5.09
C MET A 199 -1.42 23.50 -6.56
N ALA A 200 -2.06 24.63 -6.88
CA ALA A 200 -2.07 25.21 -8.22
C ALA A 200 -0.79 25.98 -8.57
N LEU A 201 -0.02 26.44 -7.58
CA LEU A 201 1.22 27.19 -7.79
C LEU A 201 2.46 26.29 -7.79
N LEU A 202 2.50 25.25 -6.96
CA LEU A 202 3.71 24.45 -6.70
C LEU A 202 3.63 23.01 -7.23
N PHE A 203 2.43 22.56 -7.58
CA PHE A 203 2.14 21.22 -8.10
C PHE A 203 2.63 20.03 -7.23
N PRO A 204 2.61 20.09 -5.88
CA PRO A 204 3.01 18.95 -5.06
C PRO A 204 1.97 17.84 -5.10
N ARG A 205 2.31 16.65 -4.59
CA ARG A 205 1.28 15.66 -4.28
C ARG A 205 0.45 16.19 -3.10
N PRO A 206 -0.88 15.96 -3.06
CA PRO A 206 -1.72 16.45 -1.96
C PRO A 206 -1.24 16.00 -0.57
N GLY A 207 -0.68 14.79 -0.48
CA GLY A 207 -0.11 14.26 0.76
C GLY A 207 1.16 14.98 1.22
N GLU A 208 2.00 15.44 0.28
CA GLU A 208 3.23 16.19 0.58
C GLU A 208 2.87 17.57 1.14
N LEU A 209 1.96 18.29 0.47
CA LEU A 209 1.57 19.64 0.89
C LEU A 209 0.80 19.62 2.22
N ARG A 210 -0.20 18.75 2.38
CA ARG A 210 -1.04 18.77 3.59
C ARG A 210 -0.26 18.51 4.86
N ALA A 211 0.80 17.70 4.78
CA ALA A 211 1.63 17.31 5.91
C ALA A 211 2.87 18.19 6.07
N ALA A 212 2.99 19.29 5.33
CA ALA A 212 4.18 20.14 5.32
C ALA A 212 4.34 20.90 6.64
N GLY A 213 5.57 20.89 7.16
CA GLY A 213 5.99 21.67 8.32
C GLY A 213 6.53 23.04 7.92
N TRP A 214 6.46 24.01 8.84
CA TRP A 214 7.00 25.37 8.61
C TRP A 214 8.53 25.40 8.48
N ASP A 215 9.20 24.45 9.11
CA ASP A 215 10.65 24.23 9.07
C ASP A 215 11.16 23.77 7.70
N GLU A 216 10.27 23.33 6.81
CA GLU A 216 10.61 22.90 5.46
C GLU A 216 10.76 24.08 4.47
N PHE A 217 10.33 25.28 4.86
CA PHE A 217 10.28 26.44 3.98
C PHE A 217 11.35 27.46 4.37
N ASP A 218 12.31 27.64 3.47
CA ASP A 218 13.28 28.71 3.53
C ASP A 218 12.75 29.90 2.70
N PHE A 219 12.34 30.95 3.41
CA PHE A 219 11.83 32.17 2.79
C PHE A 219 12.92 33.08 2.24
N GLU A 220 14.16 32.95 2.73
CA GLU A 220 15.30 33.74 2.25
C GLU A 220 15.76 33.22 0.88
N SER A 221 15.95 31.90 0.77
CA SER A 221 16.29 31.28 -0.52
C SER A 221 15.07 31.01 -1.40
N SER A 222 13.86 31.25 -0.90
CA SER A 222 12.59 30.96 -1.59
C SER A 222 12.50 29.49 -2.05
N VAL A 223 12.75 28.56 -1.13
CA VAL A 223 12.76 27.12 -1.39
C VAL A 223 11.90 26.38 -0.37
N TRP A 224 11.11 25.42 -0.87
CA TRP A 224 10.49 24.39 -0.06
C TRP A 224 11.26 23.08 -0.21
N SER A 225 11.76 22.53 0.90
CA SER A 225 12.53 21.29 0.96
C SER A 225 11.70 20.16 1.56
N ILE A 226 11.24 19.25 0.72
CA ILE A 226 10.44 18.08 1.11
C ILE A 226 11.38 16.94 1.53
N PRO A 227 11.32 16.47 2.79
CA PRO A 227 12.22 15.43 3.27
C PRO A 227 11.92 14.06 2.65
N GLU A 228 12.93 13.20 2.56
CA GLU A 228 12.84 11.88 1.95
C GLU A 228 11.73 10.99 2.52
N GLY A 229 11.47 11.09 3.84
CA GLY A 229 10.46 10.31 4.53
C GLY A 229 9.03 10.61 4.08
N ARG A 230 8.78 11.79 3.49
CA ARG A 230 7.48 12.19 2.92
C ARG A 230 7.42 12.04 1.41
N MET A 231 8.55 11.70 0.77
CA MET A 231 8.66 11.54 -0.67
C MET A 231 8.38 10.10 -1.09
N LYS A 232 7.48 9.92 -2.06
CA LYS A 232 7.12 8.59 -2.59
C LYS A 232 8.32 7.77 -3.08
N MET A 233 9.35 8.45 -3.59
CA MET A 233 10.57 7.83 -4.14
C MET A 233 11.76 7.87 -3.17
N ARG A 234 11.56 8.25 -1.90
CA ARG A 234 12.60 8.33 -0.85
C ARG A 234 13.85 9.12 -1.29
N ARG A 235 13.62 10.25 -1.96
CA ARG A 235 14.66 11.23 -2.31
C ARG A 235 14.15 12.59 -1.87
N PRO A 236 14.96 13.43 -1.20
CA PRO A 236 14.58 14.80 -0.91
C PRO A 236 14.17 15.53 -2.20
N HIS A 237 13.18 16.40 -2.13
CA HIS A 237 12.73 17.19 -3.27
C HIS A 237 12.70 18.66 -2.89
N ARG A 238 13.39 19.49 -3.68
CA ARG A 238 13.41 20.94 -3.49
C ARG A 238 12.50 21.58 -4.51
N VAL A 239 11.62 22.48 -4.10
CA VAL A 239 10.68 23.21 -4.94
C VAL A 239 10.97 24.70 -4.83
N PRO A 240 11.30 25.40 -5.93
CA PRO A 240 11.42 26.85 -5.89
C PRO A 240 10.05 27.50 -5.68
N LEU A 241 10.02 28.56 -4.87
CA LEU A 241 8.81 29.28 -4.49
C LEU A 241 8.66 30.54 -5.34
N SER A 242 7.55 30.61 -6.07
CA SER A 242 7.17 31.84 -6.78
C SER A 242 6.80 32.96 -5.79
N ARG A 243 6.85 34.21 -6.25
CA ARG A 243 6.45 35.38 -5.44
C ARG A 243 5.03 35.23 -4.89
N GLN A 244 4.12 34.68 -5.70
CA GLN A 244 2.74 34.40 -5.33
C GLN A 244 2.67 33.32 -4.24
N ALA A 245 3.46 32.25 -4.35
CA ALA A 245 3.50 31.20 -3.34
C ALA A 245 4.02 31.74 -2.00
N VAL A 246 5.08 32.55 -2.02
CA VAL A 246 5.59 33.24 -0.83
C VAL A 246 4.49 34.11 -0.19
N GLY A 247 3.78 34.93 -0.99
CA GLY A 247 2.68 35.75 -0.47
C GLY A 247 1.54 34.95 0.18
N VAL A 248 1.20 33.77 -0.37
CA VAL A 248 0.22 32.85 0.24
C VAL A 248 0.75 32.28 1.55
N LEU A 249 2.01 31.84 1.58
CA LEU A 249 2.65 31.28 2.78
C LEU A 249 2.79 32.31 3.91
N THR A 250 3.21 33.55 3.60
CA THR A 250 3.28 34.65 4.58
C THR A 250 1.91 34.94 5.19
N SER A 251 0.86 34.97 4.37
CA SER A 251 -0.52 35.16 4.85
C SER A 251 -0.98 33.99 5.72
N LEU A 252 -0.66 32.76 5.32
CA LEU A 252 -0.97 31.54 6.07
C LEU A 252 -0.25 31.50 7.42
N ARG A 253 0.98 32.03 7.51
CA ARG A 253 1.78 32.03 8.74
C ARG A 253 1.15 32.86 9.86
N ARG A 254 0.34 33.86 9.53
CA ARG A 254 -0.46 34.60 10.53
C ARG A 254 -1.56 33.76 11.17
N ILE A 255 -1.95 32.64 10.53
CA ILE A 255 -3.06 31.78 10.96
C ILE A 255 -2.54 30.52 11.66
N SER A 256 -1.54 29.85 11.07
CA SER A 256 -1.03 28.56 11.58
C SER A 256 0.46 28.59 11.97
N GLY A 257 1.11 29.75 11.93
CA GLY A 257 2.55 29.89 12.19
C GLY A 257 2.98 29.64 13.64
N GLY A 258 2.05 29.61 14.59
CA GLY A 258 2.33 29.23 15.98
C GLY A 258 2.47 27.71 16.21
N GLY A 259 2.10 26.88 15.22
CA GLY A 259 2.28 25.43 15.26
C GLY A 259 3.40 24.96 14.34
N SER A 260 3.65 23.64 14.31
CA SER A 260 4.64 23.06 13.41
C SER A 260 4.13 22.87 11.97
N LEU A 261 2.83 22.63 11.78
CA LEU A 261 2.23 22.33 10.48
C LEU A 261 1.68 23.58 9.76
N LEU A 262 1.82 23.62 8.43
CA LEU A 262 1.16 24.63 7.59
C LEU A 262 -0.37 24.50 7.65
N PHE A 263 -0.86 23.27 7.58
CA PHE A 263 -2.29 22.95 7.47
C PHE A 263 -2.76 22.02 8.60
N PRO A 264 -2.81 22.51 9.85
CA PRO A 264 -3.34 21.73 10.95
C PRO A 264 -4.83 21.41 10.76
N SER A 265 -5.26 20.27 11.27
CA SER A 265 -6.66 19.88 11.35
C SER A 265 -7.40 20.83 12.30
N VAL A 266 -8.63 21.18 11.96
CA VAL A 266 -9.53 21.96 12.83
C VAL A 266 -9.69 21.30 14.21
N ARG A 267 -9.62 19.97 14.26
CA ARG A 267 -9.81 19.20 15.50
C ARG A 267 -8.52 18.99 16.31
N SER A 268 -7.35 19.24 15.72
CA SER A 268 -6.06 19.02 16.40
C SER A 268 -4.92 19.70 15.64
N GLY A 269 -4.14 20.52 16.34
CA GLY A 269 -2.91 21.13 15.81
C GLY A 269 -1.79 20.13 15.51
N LEU A 270 -1.87 18.91 16.04
CA LEU A 270 -0.85 17.86 15.89
C LEU A 270 -1.02 17.02 14.62
N ARG A 271 -2.19 17.09 13.98
CA ARG A 271 -2.49 16.32 12.77
C ARG A 271 -2.79 17.27 11.63
N PRO A 272 -2.32 16.98 10.41
CA PRO A 272 -2.68 17.77 9.25
C PRO A 272 -4.17 17.59 8.87
N ILE A 273 -4.68 18.48 8.02
CA ILE A 273 -5.97 18.29 7.35
C ILE A 273 -6.06 16.92 6.65
N SER A 274 -7.28 16.41 6.51
CA SER A 274 -7.53 15.08 5.95
C SER A 274 -7.16 14.99 4.46
N ASP A 275 -6.92 13.76 3.97
CA ASP A 275 -6.69 13.48 2.54
C ASP A 275 -7.84 14.03 1.65
N ASN A 276 -9.06 14.14 2.18
CA ASN A 276 -10.24 14.53 1.41
C ASN A 276 -10.57 16.02 1.49
N THR A 277 -9.93 16.79 2.37
CA THR A 277 -10.30 18.20 2.64
C THR A 277 -10.28 19.05 1.37
N LEU A 278 -9.22 18.94 0.56
CA LEU A 278 -9.08 19.71 -0.68
C LEU A 278 -10.10 19.30 -1.74
N ASN A 279 -10.36 18.00 -1.90
CA ASN A 279 -11.38 17.52 -2.83
C ASN A 279 -12.78 17.96 -2.39
N ALA A 280 -13.09 17.91 -1.10
CA ALA A 280 -14.37 18.39 -0.58
C ALA A 280 -14.56 19.90 -0.86
N ALA A 281 -13.50 20.70 -0.73
CA ALA A 281 -13.55 22.13 -1.10
C ALA A 281 -13.81 22.33 -2.60
N LEU A 282 -13.16 21.56 -3.48
CA LEU A 282 -13.43 21.59 -4.93
C LEU A 282 -14.91 21.28 -5.22
N ARG A 283 -15.50 20.28 -4.55
CA ARG A 283 -16.93 19.94 -4.71
C ARG A 283 -17.85 21.08 -4.27
N ARG A 284 -17.51 21.79 -3.18
CA ARG A 284 -18.30 22.95 -2.71
C ARG A 284 -18.23 24.13 -3.68
N MET A 285 -17.14 24.27 -4.42
CA MET A 285 -17.00 25.28 -5.49
C MET A 285 -17.68 24.88 -6.81
N GLY A 286 -18.41 23.76 -6.83
CA GLY A 286 -19.17 23.31 -8.00
C GLY A 286 -18.40 22.40 -8.96
N TYR A 287 -17.12 22.10 -8.71
CA TYR A 287 -16.35 21.21 -9.58
C TYR A 287 -16.66 19.75 -9.23
N GLY A 288 -17.07 18.94 -10.19
CA GLY A 288 -17.37 17.52 -10.06
C GLY A 288 -16.16 16.60 -9.94
N LYS A 289 -16.38 15.32 -9.59
CA LYS A 289 -15.31 14.30 -9.47
C LYS A 289 -14.55 14.04 -10.76
N GLU A 290 -15.26 14.13 -11.88
CA GLU A 290 -14.73 13.92 -13.22
C GLU A 290 -14.15 15.20 -13.84
N GLU A 291 -14.28 16.35 -13.16
CA GLU A 291 -13.78 17.65 -13.66
C GLU A 291 -12.46 18.05 -12.99
N ALA A 292 -12.41 18.04 -11.66
CA ALA A 292 -11.23 18.47 -10.93
C ALA A 292 -11.01 17.66 -9.64
N THR A 293 -9.75 17.34 -9.37
CA THR A 293 -9.31 16.76 -8.09
C THR A 293 -8.07 17.50 -7.60
N ALA A 294 -7.78 17.42 -6.30
CA ALA A 294 -6.56 18.00 -5.74
C ALA A 294 -5.30 17.42 -6.41
N HIS A 295 -5.32 16.12 -6.77
CA HIS A 295 -4.22 15.54 -7.53
C HIS A 295 -4.18 16.04 -8.99
N GLY A 296 -5.33 16.43 -9.54
CA GLY A 296 -5.49 16.93 -10.90
C GLY A 296 -4.60 18.13 -11.23
N PHE A 297 -4.33 19.02 -10.27
CA PHE A 297 -3.41 20.16 -10.48
C PHE A 297 -2.03 19.75 -11.02
N ARG A 298 -1.55 18.56 -10.67
CA ARG A 298 -0.28 18.03 -11.19
C ARG A 298 -0.35 17.64 -12.65
N ALA A 299 -1.45 17.01 -13.04
CA ALA A 299 -1.69 16.64 -14.43
C ALA A 299 -1.94 17.90 -15.27
N THR A 300 -2.74 18.85 -14.76
CA THR A 300 -2.91 20.19 -15.34
C THR A 300 -1.56 20.87 -15.61
N ALA A 301 -0.67 20.89 -14.61
CA ALA A 301 0.65 21.50 -14.74
C ALA A 301 1.52 20.78 -15.77
N SER A 302 1.60 19.44 -15.69
CA SER A 302 2.36 18.63 -16.64
C SER A 302 1.89 18.88 -18.08
N THR A 303 0.58 18.85 -18.34
CA THR A 303 0.01 19.08 -19.67
C THR A 303 0.31 20.50 -20.16
N LEU A 304 -0.12 21.52 -19.41
CA LEU A 304 -0.03 22.91 -19.88
C LEU A 304 1.41 23.43 -19.97
N LEU A 305 2.30 23.02 -19.08
CA LEU A 305 3.71 23.42 -19.16
C LEU A 305 4.42 22.76 -20.36
N ASN A 306 4.09 21.52 -20.69
CA ASN A 306 4.64 20.87 -21.90
C ASN A 306 4.05 21.48 -23.17
N GLU A 307 2.74 21.72 -23.21
CA GLU A 307 2.06 22.28 -24.39
C GLU A 307 2.49 23.73 -24.70
N CYS A 308 2.87 24.51 -23.68
CA CYS A 308 3.31 25.87 -23.92
C CYS A 308 4.66 25.98 -24.65
N GLY A 309 5.45 24.88 -24.70
CA GLY A 309 6.72 24.81 -25.43
C GLY A 309 7.85 25.70 -24.88
N LYS A 310 7.69 26.32 -23.70
CA LYS A 310 8.66 27.28 -23.15
C LYS A 310 9.76 26.66 -22.30
N TRP A 311 9.54 25.45 -21.80
CA TRP A 311 10.39 24.82 -20.78
C TRP A 311 10.82 23.44 -21.24
N HIS A 312 12.02 23.03 -20.84
CA HIS A 312 12.52 21.70 -21.08
C HIS A 312 11.65 20.65 -20.35
N PRO A 313 11.21 19.57 -21.02
CA PRO A 313 10.38 18.53 -20.40
C PRO A 313 10.98 17.97 -19.10
N ASP A 314 12.29 17.74 -19.07
CA ASP A 314 12.96 17.24 -17.86
C ASP A 314 12.86 18.22 -16.68
N ALA A 315 12.85 19.54 -16.91
CA ALA A 315 12.65 20.52 -15.85
C ALA A 315 11.24 20.43 -15.24
N ILE A 316 10.22 20.21 -16.08
CA ILE A 316 8.83 20.01 -15.67
C ILE A 316 8.69 18.71 -14.87
N GLU A 317 9.24 17.60 -15.38
CA GLU A 317 9.19 16.30 -14.71
C GLU A 317 9.94 16.32 -13.37
N ARG A 318 11.06 17.05 -13.30
CA ARG A 318 11.76 17.29 -12.04
C ARG A 318 10.97 18.14 -11.08
N GLN A 319 10.29 19.20 -11.52
CA GLN A 319 9.40 19.97 -10.66
C GLN A 319 8.31 19.10 -10.04
N LEU A 320 7.77 18.15 -10.81
CA LEU A 320 6.78 17.20 -10.34
C LEU A 320 7.37 16.05 -9.49
N ALA A 321 8.69 15.98 -9.29
CA ALA A 321 9.34 14.82 -8.66
C ALA A 321 8.91 13.49 -9.30
N HIS A 322 8.83 13.48 -10.63
CA HIS A 322 8.75 12.28 -11.43
C HIS A 322 10.15 11.72 -11.64
N VAL A 323 10.24 10.39 -11.68
CA VAL A 323 11.49 9.68 -11.95
C VAL A 323 11.38 9.16 -13.38
N GLU A 324 12.41 9.45 -14.17
CA GLU A 324 12.53 8.93 -15.53
C GLU A 324 12.53 7.40 -15.49
N ASN A 325 11.57 6.78 -16.18
CA ASN A 325 11.39 5.33 -16.19
C ASN A 325 12.41 4.65 -17.10
N ASN A 326 12.96 5.37 -18.09
CA ASN A 326 14.01 4.86 -18.95
C ASN A 326 15.37 4.89 -18.21
N ASP A 327 15.91 3.71 -17.91
CA ASP A 327 17.17 3.54 -17.17
C ASP A 327 18.36 4.25 -17.85
N VAL A 328 18.37 4.31 -19.19
CA VAL A 328 19.41 5.01 -19.97
C VAL A 328 19.30 6.52 -19.74
N ARG A 329 18.12 7.12 -19.96
CA ARG A 329 17.92 8.56 -19.71
C ARG A 329 18.13 8.94 -18.24
N ARG A 330 17.77 8.06 -17.30
CA ARG A 330 18.00 8.27 -15.86
C ARG A 330 19.49 8.41 -15.51
N ALA A 331 20.38 7.72 -16.23
CA ALA A 331 21.83 7.82 -16.04
C ALA A 331 22.39 9.18 -16.48
N TYR A 332 21.80 9.79 -17.52
CA TYR A 332 22.19 11.09 -18.07
C TYR A 332 21.47 12.28 -17.42
N ALA A 333 20.25 12.12 -16.93
CA ALA A 333 19.45 13.15 -16.25
C ALA A 333 19.97 13.43 -14.82
N ARG A 334 21.27 13.60 -14.62
CA ARG A 334 21.83 13.94 -13.29
C ARG A 334 21.57 15.41 -12.90
N ALA A 335 21.25 16.27 -13.85
CA ALA A 335 20.99 17.69 -13.58
C ALA A 335 19.63 17.90 -12.89
N GLU A 336 19.59 18.76 -11.88
CA GLU A 336 18.34 19.15 -11.18
C GLU A 336 17.47 20.13 -11.98
N HIS A 337 17.99 20.65 -13.11
CA HIS A 337 17.40 21.75 -13.88
C HIS A 337 16.99 22.95 -13.02
N TRP A 338 17.78 23.23 -11.96
CA TRP A 338 17.37 24.16 -10.90
C TRP A 338 17.11 25.59 -11.43
N GLU A 339 18.03 26.16 -12.20
CA GLU A 339 17.88 27.53 -12.73
C GLU A 339 16.64 27.68 -13.64
N GLU A 340 16.38 26.67 -14.47
CA GLU A 340 15.22 26.66 -15.35
C GLU A 340 13.92 26.52 -14.57
N ARG A 341 13.91 25.68 -13.53
CA ARG A 341 12.76 25.54 -12.63
C ARG A 341 12.51 26.83 -11.84
N VAL A 342 13.55 27.55 -11.42
CA VAL A 342 13.39 28.87 -10.77
C VAL A 342 12.77 29.88 -11.75
N LYS A 343 13.15 29.87 -13.03
CA LYS A 343 12.52 30.74 -14.05
C LYS A 343 11.08 30.35 -14.36
N MET A 344 10.77 29.05 -14.29
CA MET A 344 9.45 28.50 -14.58
C MET A 344 8.41 28.82 -13.48
N MET A 345 8.84 28.89 -12.22
CA MET A 345 7.97 29.06 -11.05
C MET A 345 7.73 30.53 -10.69
#